data_AF-A0A951R5V3-F1
#
_entry.id   AF-A0A951R5V3-F1
#
_cell.length_a   1.000
_cell.length_b   1.000
_cell.length_c   1.000
_cell.angle_alpha   90.00
_cell.angle_beta   90.00
_cell.angle_gamma   90.00
#
_symmetry.space_group_name_H-M   'P 1'
#
loop_
_entity.id
_entity.type
_entity.pdbx_description
1 polymer ?
#
loop_
_entity_poly.entity_id
_entity_poly.type
_entity_poly.pdbx_seq_one_letter_code
_entity_poly.pdbx_strand_id
1 'polypeptide(L)' 'MKLRKCPSCKTYSLKETCNKCKGKTSIAHYKFIKIKDSLEKSE' A
#
# COMPACT_ATOMS: atom_id res chain seq x y z
N MET A 1 13.39 -1.56 5.09
CA MET A 1 12.76 -1.91 3.79
C MET A 1 11.43 -1.18 3.66
N LYS A 2 11.10 -0.62 2.50
CA LYS A 2 9.82 0.09 2.26
C LYS A 2 8.82 -0.88 1.61
N LEU A 3 7.56 -0.85 2.04
CA LEU A 3 6.49 -1.63 1.42
C LEU A 3 6.31 -1.18 -0.03
N ARG A 4 6.24 -2.13 -0.96
CA ARG A 4 5.94 -1.88 -2.37
C ARG A 4 4.60 -2.46 -2.76
N LYS A 5 3.98 -1.89 -3.78
CA LYS A 5 2.72 -2.36 -4.36
C LYS A 5 2.89 -2.52 -5.87
N CYS A 6 2.42 -3.65 -6.38
CA CYS A 6 2.31 -3.84 -7.81
C CYS A 6 1.12 -3.02 -8.36
N PRO A 7 1.31 -2.14 -9.35
CA PRO A 7 0.21 -1.36 -9.93
C PRO A 7 -0.79 -2.23 -10.71
N SER A 8 -0.33 -3.35 -11.29
CA SER A 8 -1.16 -4.27 -12.07
C SER A 8 -1.94 -5.24 -11.18
N CYS A 9 -1.24 -6.03 -10.35
CA CYS A 9 -1.89 -7.05 -9.51
C CYS A 9 -2.43 -6.52 -8.17
N LYS A 10 -2.19 -5.24 -7.85
CA LYS A 10 -2.48 -4.61 -6.55
C LYS A 10 -1.91 -5.35 -5.33
N THR A 11 -1.01 -6.32 -5.55
CA THR A 11 -0.39 -7.15 -4.53
C THR A 11 0.76 -6.40 -3.89
N TYR A 12 0.88 -6.52 -2.56
CA TYR A 12 1.96 -5.93 -1.80
C TYR A 12 3.16 -6.87 -1.73
N SER A 13 4.36 -6.30 -1.77
CA SER A 13 5.63 -7.04 -1.72
C SER A 13 6.73 -6.14 -1.17
N LEU A 14 7.83 -6.74 -0.72
CA LEU A 14 9.06 -6.03 -0.39
C LEU A 14 10.08 -6.06 -1.54
N LYS A 15 9.84 -6.90 -2.55
CA LYS A 15 10.71 -7.06 -3.72
C LYS A 15 10.38 -6.01 -4.78
N GLU A 16 11.37 -5.67 -5.60
CA GLU A 16 11.18 -4.74 -6.72
C GLU A 16 10.29 -5.31 -7.82
N THR A 17 10.28 -6.64 -7.96
CA THR A 17 9.51 -7.35 -8.97
C THR A 17 8.32 -8.07 -8.33
N CYS A 18 7.15 -7.98 -8.97
CA CYS A 18 5.94 -8.65 -8.52
C CYS A 18 6.04 -10.16 -8.79
N ASN A 19 5.79 -11.01 -7.80
CA ASN A 19 5.82 -12.46 -8.00
C ASN A 19 4.65 -13.00 -8.86
N LYS A 20 3.56 -12.24 -9.04
CA LYS A 20 2.40 -12.68 -9.82
C LYS A 20 2.51 -12.32 -11.30
N CYS A 21 2.67 -11.03 -11.62
CA CYS A 21 2.76 -10.58 -13.02
C CYS A 21 4.19 -10.34 -13.52
N LYS A 22 5.21 -10.56 -12.68
CA LYS A 22 6.63 -10.29 -12.99
C LYS A 22 6.93 -8.83 -13.37
N GLY A 23 5.96 -7.91 -13.22
CA GLY A 23 6.13 -6.48 -13.46
C GLY A 23 6.83 -5.74 -12.30
N LYS A 24 7.30 -4.51 -12.56
CA LYS A 24 7.92 -3.66 -11.55
C LYS A 24 6.89 -3.18 -10.51
N THR A 25 7.31 -3.14 -9.25
CA THR A 25 6.52 -2.64 -8.12
C THR A 25 6.98 -1.25 -7.72
N SER A 26 6.05 -0.43 -7.24
CA SER A 26 6.30 0.95 -6.81
C SER A 26 6.19 1.06 -5.29
N ILE A 27 6.83 2.07 -4.70
CA ILE A 27 6.72 2.32 -3.26
C ILE A 27 5.24 2.55 -2.90
N ALA A 28 4.73 1.81 -1.91
CA ALA A 28 3.38 1.99 -1.42
C ALA A 28 3.33 3.25 -0.55
N HIS A 29 2.60 4.26 -1.02
CA HIS A 29 2.26 5.42 -0.20
C HIS A 29 1.08 5.04 0.69
N TYR A 30 1.28 5.10 2.00
CA TYR A 30 0.22 4.96 2.99
C TYR A 30 0.07 6.30 3.72
N LYS A 31 -1.17 6.77 3.80
CA LYS A 31 -1.51 7.93 4.63
C LYS A 31 -1.68 7.40 6.05
N PHE A 32 -0.80 7.79 6.96
CA PHE A 32 -1.07 7.62 8.38
C PHE A 32 -2.29 8.47 8.72
N ILE A 33 -3.46 7.84 8.87
CA ILE A 33 -4.63 8.53 9.38
C ILE A 33 -4.39 8.68 10.88
N LYS A 34 -4.20 9.92 11.35
CA LYS A 34 -4.22 10.23 12.77
C LYS A 34 -5.66 9.98 13.23
N ILE A 35 -5.92 8.84 13.88
CA ILE A 35 -7.24 8.44 14.40
C ILE A 35 -7.62 9.28 15.63
N LYS A 36 -7.30 10.57 15.66
CA LYS A 36 -7.67 11.47 16.76
C LYS A 36 -8.92 12.29 16.46
N ASP A 37 -9.43 12.23 15.23
CA ASP A 37 -10.55 13.07 14.75
C ASP A 37 -11.62 12.29 13.95
N SER A 38 -11.30 11.08 13.47
CA SER A 38 -12.15 10.35 12.52
C SER A 38 -13.07 9.28 13.15
N LEU A 39 -13.22 9.28 14.48
CA LEU A 39 -14.18 8.42 15.20
C LEU A 39 -15.44 9.18 15.67
N GLU A 40 -15.56 10.49 15.38
CA GLU A 40 -16.70 11.32 15.82
C GLU A 40 -17.79 11.55 14.76
N LYS A 41 -17.96 10.63 13.80
CA LYS A 41 -19.19 10.61 12.98
C LYS A 41 -19.81 9.22 12.91
N SER A 42 -20.53 8.89 13.97
CA SER A 42 -21.71 8.02 13.94
C SER A 42 -22.60 8.44 15.11
N GLU A 43 -23.27 9.58 14.96
CA GLU A 43 -24.54 9.91 15.63
C GLU A 43 -25.45 10.60 14.61
#